data_AF-A0A519NMF0-F1
#
_entry.id   AF-A0A519NMF0-F1
#
_cell.length_a   1.000
_cell.length_b   1.000
_cell.length_c   1.000
_cell.angle_alpha   90.00
_cell.angle_beta   90.00
_cell.angle_gamma   90.00
#
_symmetry.space_group_name_H-M   'P 1'
#
loop_
_entity.id
_entity.type
_entity.pdbx_description
1 polymer ?
#
loop_
_entity_poly.entity_id
_entity_poly.type
_entity_poly.pdbx_seq_one_letter_code
_entity_poly.pdbx_strand_id
1 'polypeptide(L)'
;LVSHNVNLDIEMINQALKRLDLGRLKNPVMDTNTLFQRWKDYPEDRQATLDELCDVLKVRNSDRHTASGNAYITAIVFLKLKRKLNI
;
A
#
# COMPACT_ATOMS: atom_id res chain seq x y z
N LEU A 1 1.00 -0.68 9.54
CA LEU A 1 0.91 -1.50 8.32
C LEU A 1 0.93 -0.56 7.13
N VAL A 2 1.83 -0.78 6.18
CA VAL A 2 1.84 -0.05 4.91
C VAL A 2 1.37 -1.02 3.84
N SER A 3 0.39 -0.62 3.03
CA SER A 3 -0.06 -1.44 1.89
C SER A 3 -0.54 -0.58 0.71
N HIS A 4 -0.94 -1.25 -0.37
CA HIS A 4 -1.59 -0.68 -1.53
C HIS A 4 -2.97 -1.34 -1.67
N ASN A 5 -4.05 -0.58 -1.42
CA ASN A 5 -5.42 -1.11 -1.26
C ASN A 5 -5.58 -2.03 -0.05
N VAL A 6 -5.40 -1.46 1.13
CA VAL A 6 -5.10 -2.17 2.37
C VAL A 6 -6.21 -3.07 2.93
N ASN A 7 -7.45 -2.92 2.47
CA ASN A 7 -8.59 -3.70 2.95
C ASN A 7 -8.39 -5.20 2.72
N LEU A 8 -7.82 -5.59 1.57
CA LEU A 8 -7.59 -7.00 1.25
C LEU A 8 -6.52 -7.59 2.18
N ASP A 9 -5.40 -6.88 2.40
CA ASP A 9 -4.31 -7.35 3.25
C ASP A 9 -4.74 -7.49 4.71
N ILE A 10 -5.52 -6.52 5.23
CA ILE A 10 -6.06 -6.57 6.59
C ILE A 10 -6.95 -7.79 6.75
N GLU A 11 -7.82 -8.08 5.79
CA GLU A 11 -8.71 -9.23 5.86
C GLU A 11 -7.93 -10.55 5.79
N MET A 12 -6.96 -10.66 4.88
CA MET A 12 -6.08 -11.83 4.80
C MET A 12 -5.34 -12.09 6.13
N ILE A 13 -4.78 -11.05 6.75
CA ILE A 13 -4.08 -11.16 8.03
C ILE A 13 -5.06 -11.52 9.15
N ASN A 14 -6.24 -10.88 9.22
CA ASN A 14 -7.25 -11.19 10.23
C ASN A 14 -7.75 -12.63 10.13
N GLN A 15 -7.92 -13.17 8.92
CA GLN A 15 -8.27 -14.58 8.73
C GLN A 15 -7.18 -15.51 9.26
N ALA A 16 -5.90 -15.18 9.04
CA ALA A 16 -4.79 -15.94 9.59
C ALA A 16 -4.75 -15.87 11.13
N LEU A 17 -4.90 -14.67 11.71
CA LEU A 17 -4.94 -14.47 13.17
C LEU A 17 -6.10 -15.21 13.82
N LYS A 18 -7.27 -15.24 13.17
CA LYS A 18 -8.45 -15.99 13.63
C LYS A 18 -8.17 -17.50 13.72
N ARG A 19 -7.46 -18.08 12.75
CA ARG A 19 -7.08 -19.50 12.76
C ARG A 19 -6.13 -19.87 13.90
N LEU A 20 -5.41 -18.88 14.42
CA LEU A 20 -4.43 -19.02 15.50
C LEU A 20 -4.96 -18.55 16.86
N ASP A 21 -6.23 -18.12 16.94
CA ASP A 21 -6.85 -17.55 18.14
C ASP A 21 -6.12 -16.32 18.72
N LEU A 22 -5.56 -15.48 17.83
CA LEU A 22 -4.76 -14.31 18.21
C LEU A 22 -5.55 -12.98 18.18
N GLY A 23 -6.85 -13.02 17.92
CA GLY A 23 -7.70 -11.84 17.78
C GLY A 23 -7.58 -11.15 16.41
N ARG A 24 -7.58 -9.80 16.40
CA ARG A 24 -7.57 -8.96 15.18
C ARG A 24 -6.32 -8.08 15.11
N LEU A 25 -5.95 -7.69 13.90
CA LEU A 25 -4.88 -6.71 13.64
C LEU A 25 -5.24 -5.35 14.26
N LYS A 26 -4.30 -4.75 14.99
CA LYS A 26 -4.49 -3.48 15.73
C LYS A 26 -3.60 -2.32 15.24
N ASN A 27 -2.75 -2.57 14.25
CA ASN A 27 -1.76 -1.60 13.81
C ASN A 27 -2.42 -0.42 13.10
N PRO A 28 -1.89 0.82 13.26
CA PRO A 28 -2.22 1.93 12.38
C PRO A 28 -1.91 1.57 10.93
N VAL A 29 -2.70 2.09 10.01
CA VAL A 29 -2.67 1.71 8.60
C VAL A 29 -2.34 2.92 7.74
N MET A 30 -1.41 2.73 6.79
CA MET A 30 -1.08 3.70 5.74
C MET A 30 -1.30 3.05 4.38
N ASP A 31 -2.29 3.55 3.64
CA ASP A 31 -2.59 3.09 2.28
C ASP A 31 -1.91 4.00 1.25
N THR A 32 -1.03 3.43 0.45
CA THR A 32 -0.32 4.15 -0.61
C THR A 32 -1.24 4.65 -1.72
N ASN A 33 -2.38 3.98 -1.98
CA ASN A 33 -3.36 4.47 -2.94
C ASN A 33 -4.01 5.77 -2.43
N THR A 34 -4.46 5.79 -1.17
CA THR A 34 -5.04 7.00 -0.55
C THR A 34 -4.02 8.15 -0.47
N LEU A 35 -2.77 7.85 -0.09
CA LEU A 35 -1.70 8.86 -0.08
C LEU A 35 -1.44 9.42 -1.50
N PHE A 36 -1.49 8.58 -2.52
CA PHE A 36 -1.30 9.00 -3.90
C PHE A 36 -2.46 9.89 -4.39
N GLN A 37 -3.71 9.51 -4.11
CA GLN A 37 -4.89 10.33 -4.40
C GLN A 37 -4.78 11.71 -3.77
N ARG A 38 -4.43 11.77 -2.47
CA ARG A 38 -4.22 13.02 -1.74
C ARG A 38 -3.10 13.87 -2.34
N TRP A 39 -2.00 13.25 -2.78
CA TRP A 39 -0.90 13.98 -3.42
C TRP A 39 -1.28 14.53 -4.80
N LYS A 40 -2.12 13.81 -5.55
CA LYS A 40 -2.56 14.19 -6.90
C LYS A 40 -3.81 15.04 -6.95
N ASP A 41 -4.45 15.28 -5.80
CA ASP A 41 -5.76 15.93 -5.71
C ASP A 41 -6.82 15.19 -6.56
N TYR A 42 -6.74 13.85 -6.55
CA TYR A 42 -7.72 13.01 -7.22
C TYR A 42 -8.91 12.70 -6.32
N PRO A 43 -10.09 12.48 -6.90
CA PRO A 43 -11.24 11.92 -6.17
C PRO A 43 -10.86 10.66 -5.40
N GLU A 44 -11.35 10.52 -4.17
CA GLU A 44 -11.01 9.40 -3.28
C GLU A 44 -11.53 8.04 -3.80
N ASP A 45 -12.50 8.05 -4.70
CA ASP A 45 -13.06 6.85 -5.35
C ASP A 45 -12.17 6.30 -6.48
N ARG A 46 -11.20 7.08 -6.97
CA ARG A 46 -10.29 6.63 -8.03
C ARG A 46 -9.23 5.68 -7.47
N GLN A 47 -9.33 4.39 -7.76
CA GLN A 47 -8.24 3.45 -7.45
C GLN A 47 -7.14 3.51 -8.51
N ALA A 48 -5.94 3.91 -8.10
CA ALA A 48 -4.74 3.83 -8.93
C ALA A 48 -4.03 2.50 -8.67
N THR A 49 -3.50 1.88 -9.72
CA THR A 49 -2.77 0.62 -9.58
C THR A 49 -1.34 0.84 -9.10
N LEU A 50 -0.72 -0.18 -8.50
CA LEU A 50 0.68 -0.08 -8.08
C LEU A 50 1.62 0.23 -9.25
N ASP A 51 1.29 -0.22 -10.47
CA ASP A 51 2.05 0.11 -11.69
C ASP A 51 1.98 1.60 -11.99
N GLU A 52 0.77 2.17 -11.96
CA GLU A 52 0.56 3.60 -12.18
C GLU A 52 1.34 4.44 -11.16
N LEU A 53 1.35 4.02 -9.88
CA LEU A 53 2.15 4.66 -8.84
C LEU A 53 3.64 4.58 -9.18
N CYS A 54 4.12 3.42 -9.64
CA CYS A 54 5.51 3.24 -10.02
C CYS A 54 5.93 4.14 -11.19
N ASP A 55 5.09 4.23 -12.22
CA ASP A 55 5.35 5.04 -13.41
C ASP A 55 5.43 6.52 -13.04
N VAL A 56 4.44 7.02 -12.28
CA VAL A 56 4.38 8.42 -11.86
C VAL A 56 5.51 8.78 -10.90
N LEU A 57 5.89 7.88 -9.99
CA LEU A 57 6.96 8.10 -9.01
C LEU A 57 8.36 7.70 -9.49
N LYS A 58 8.48 7.22 -10.74
CA LYS A 58 9.72 6.71 -11.33
C LYS A 58 10.39 5.67 -10.43
N VAL A 59 9.66 4.59 -10.12
CA VAL A 59 10.13 3.43 -9.36
C VAL A 59 10.33 2.27 -10.34
N ARG A 60 11.50 1.62 -10.28
CA ARG A 60 11.79 0.46 -11.14
C ARG A 60 11.01 -0.76 -10.66
N ASN A 61 10.38 -1.45 -11.60
CA ASN A 61 9.39 -2.49 -11.33
C ASN A 61 9.94 -3.91 -11.61
N SER A 62 11.17 -4.20 -11.19
CA SER A 62 11.95 -5.35 -11.68
C SER A 62 11.50 -6.73 -11.18
N ASP A 63 10.76 -6.82 -10.06
CA ASP A 63 10.33 -8.09 -9.44
C ASP A 63 8.85 -8.08 -9.02
N ARG A 64 8.03 -7.35 -9.79
CA ARG A 64 6.58 -7.31 -9.57
C ARG A 64 5.97 -8.71 -9.67
N HIS A 65 4.82 -8.91 -9.03
CA HIS A 65 4.02 -10.14 -9.06
C HIS A 65 4.46 -11.22 -8.06
N THR A 66 5.58 -11.03 -7.35
CA THR A 66 5.86 -11.77 -6.12
C THR A 66 5.32 -11.01 -4.91
N ALA A 67 4.91 -11.71 -3.85
CA ALA A 67 4.43 -11.05 -2.64
C ALA A 67 5.51 -10.16 -2.00
N SER A 68 6.75 -10.64 -1.94
CA SER A 68 7.90 -9.89 -1.42
C SER A 68 8.28 -8.71 -2.32
N GLY A 69 8.28 -8.88 -3.65
CA GLY A 69 8.55 -7.81 -4.60
C GLY A 69 7.51 -6.71 -4.54
N ASN A 70 6.21 -7.06 -4.49
CA ASN A 70 5.13 -6.10 -4.32
C ASN A 70 5.24 -5.34 -2.98
N ALA A 71 5.57 -6.02 -1.88
CA ALA A 71 5.79 -5.39 -0.58
C ALA A 71 6.97 -4.41 -0.60
N TYR A 72 8.09 -4.80 -1.23
CA TYR A 72 9.26 -3.94 -1.41
C TYR A 72 8.92 -2.70 -2.23
N ILE A 73 8.28 -2.86 -3.39
CA ILE A 73 7.86 -1.75 -4.26
C ILE A 73 6.92 -0.80 -3.50
N THR A 74 5.94 -1.36 -2.77
CA THR A 74 5.00 -0.58 -1.96
C THR A 74 5.74 0.25 -0.89
N ALA A 75 6.76 -0.31 -0.24
CA ALA A 75 7.59 0.42 0.72
C ALA A 75 8.35 1.59 0.06
N ILE A 76 8.93 1.38 -1.13
CA ILE A 76 9.62 2.45 -1.87
C ILE A 76 8.65 3.56 -2.28
N VAL A 77 7.47 3.19 -2.79
CA VAL A 77 6.38 4.11 -3.13
C VAL A 77 5.97 4.94 -1.91
N PHE A 78 5.75 4.29 -0.77
CA PHE A 78 5.41 4.94 0.48
C PHE A 78 6.45 5.99 0.89
N LEU A 79 7.74 5.66 0.86
CA LEU A 79 8.81 6.60 1.20
C LEU A 79 8.81 7.84 0.28
N LYS A 80 8.56 7.63 -1.03
CA LYS A 80 8.47 8.75 -1.99
C LYS A 80 7.24 9.62 -1.72
N LEU A 81 6.08 9.03 -1.45
CA LEU A 81 4.85 9.76 -1.14
C LEU A 81 4.95 10.53 0.18
N LYS A 82 5.52 9.90 1.22
CA LYS A 82 5.79 10.53 2.51
C LYS A 82 6.57 11.84 2.33
N ARG A 83 7.65 11.80 1.54
CA ARG A 83 8.45 13.00 1.20
C ARG A 83 7.66 14.03 0.39
N LYS A 84 6.74 13.62 -0.48
CA LYS A 84 5.92 14.54 -1.29
C LYS A 84 4.82 15.22 -0.49
N LEU A 85 4.31 14.55 0.54
CA LEU A 85 3.24 15.02 1.41
C LEU A 85 3.73 15.71 2.70
N ASN A 86 5.04 15.65 2.99
CA ASN A 86 5.64 16.17 4.24
C ASN A 86 4.99 15.60 5.51
N ILE A 87 4.75 14.28 5.51
CA ILE A 87 4.27 13.51 6.69
C ILE A 87 5.32 12.54 7.19
#